data_AF-B6Q966-F1
#
_entry.id   AF-B6Q966-F1
#
_cell.length_a   1.000
_cell.length_b   1.000
_cell.length_c   1.000
_cell.angle_alpha   90.00
_cell.angle_beta   90.00
_cell.angle_gamma   90.00
#
_symmetry.space_group_name_H-M   'P 1'
#
loop_
_entity.id
_entity.type
_entity.pdbx_description
1 polymer ?
#
loop_
_entity_poly.entity_id
_entity_poly.type
_entity_poly.pdbx_seq_one_letter_code
_entity_poly.pdbx_strand_id
1 'polypeptide(L)'
;MSYYFTILSATDVPLFSLTFGTSKAGGDGIARFRTPDSAQYMNQFIVNASLDIVEETQWTNGALYLKHIDTYPPTTSYISAFLTPSGTRFILLHQPPQLPSSSAGGAGAGIASSTSSLASTLGATATSRATSSSIAANPTSPQTEEAIRQFMTEVYENWVKTVMSPFYRQGMQITSPVFRGKVTAAGRKWL
;
A
#
# COMPACT_ATOMS: atom_id res chain seq x y z
N MET A 1 -2.88 -6.66 3.10
CA MET A 1 -2.29 -5.78 2.08
C MET A 1 -0.97 -5.23 2.57
N SER A 2 -0.08 -4.90 1.65
CA SER A 2 1.22 -4.28 1.90
C SER A 2 1.19 -2.86 1.34
N TYR A 3 1.64 -1.89 2.13
CA TYR A 3 1.57 -0.47 1.80
C TYR A 3 2.96 0.14 1.76
N TYR A 4 3.18 0.97 0.75
CA TYR A 4 4.31 1.89 0.65
C TYR A 4 3.76 3.30 0.49
N PHE A 5 3.96 4.12 1.52
CA PHE A 5 3.50 5.49 1.58
C PHE A 5 4.69 6.44 1.43
N THR A 6 4.56 7.45 0.58
CA THR A 6 5.56 8.50 0.45
C THR A 6 4.93 9.89 0.33
N ILE A 7 5.65 10.88 0.82
CA ILE A 7 5.34 12.30 0.68
C ILE A 7 6.41 12.90 -0.20
N LEU A 8 6.00 13.49 -1.32
CA LEU A 8 6.88 14.19 -2.24
C LEU A 8 6.65 15.70 -2.16
N SER A 9 7.72 16.48 -2.28
CA SER A 9 7.62 17.92 -2.44
C SER A 9 6.97 18.28 -3.78
N ALA A 10 6.69 19.58 -3.97
CA ALA A 10 6.25 20.12 -5.26
C ALA A 10 7.30 20.00 -6.37
N THR A 11 8.55 19.67 -6.02
CA THR A 11 9.67 19.45 -6.96
C THR A 11 10.03 17.97 -7.08
N ASP A 12 9.09 17.09 -6.72
CA ASP A 12 9.21 15.63 -6.82
C ASP A 12 10.37 15.02 -6.02
N VAL A 13 10.79 15.72 -4.96
CA VAL A 13 11.79 15.23 -4.01
C VAL A 13 11.09 14.50 -2.87
N PRO A 14 11.48 13.25 -2.52
CA PRO A 14 10.87 12.53 -1.41
C PRO A 14 11.23 13.18 -0.07
N LEU A 15 10.20 13.59 0.66
CA LEU A 15 10.30 14.20 2.00
C LEU A 15 10.17 13.16 3.10
N PHE A 16 9.38 12.11 2.88
CA PHE A 16 9.11 11.06 3.87
C PHE A 16 8.69 9.78 3.16
N SER A 17 9.16 8.64 3.66
CA SER A 17 8.71 7.32 3.19
C SER A 17 8.47 6.36 4.36
N LEU A 18 7.44 5.54 4.23
CA LEU A 18 7.09 4.52 5.20
C LEU A 18 6.51 3.29 4.53
N THR A 19 6.99 2.13 4.96
CA THR A 19 6.48 0.82 4.57
C THR A 19 5.76 0.20 5.75
N PHE A 20 4.55 -0.33 5.55
CA PHE A 20 3.80 -1.04 6.59
C PHE A 20 2.79 -2.02 5.98
N GLY A 21 2.41 -3.05 6.73
CA GLY A 21 1.35 -3.98 6.35
C GLY A 21 0.01 -3.56 6.93
N THR A 22 -1.06 -4.19 6.43
CA THR A 22 -2.39 -4.07 7.01
C THR A 22 -2.38 -4.52 8.47
N SER A 23 -2.98 -3.72 9.35
CA SER A 23 -3.23 -4.10 10.75
C SER A 23 -4.71 -4.44 10.98
N LYS A 24 -5.54 -4.29 9.95
CA LYS A 24 -6.96 -4.67 9.96
C LYS A 24 -7.12 -6.18 9.73
N ALA A 25 -8.27 -6.70 10.16
CA ALA A 25 -8.68 -8.10 9.94
C ALA A 25 -7.67 -9.16 10.43
N GLY A 26 -6.93 -8.88 11.51
CA GLY A 26 -5.96 -9.82 12.08
C GLY A 26 -4.57 -9.80 11.41
N GLY A 27 -4.28 -8.77 10.59
CA GLY A 27 -2.95 -8.55 10.04
C GLY A 27 -1.91 -8.22 11.12
N ASP A 28 -0.66 -8.65 10.88
CA ASP A 28 0.50 -8.45 11.76
C ASP A 28 1.15 -7.06 11.59
N GLY A 29 0.65 -6.23 10.67
CA GLY A 29 1.22 -4.93 10.33
C GLY A 29 2.55 -5.01 9.56
N ILE A 30 2.96 -6.19 9.10
CA ILE A 30 4.21 -6.38 8.37
C ILE A 30 3.94 -6.32 6.86
N ALA A 31 4.68 -5.46 6.15
CA ALA A 31 4.59 -5.39 4.71
C ALA A 31 5.25 -6.62 4.06
N ARG A 32 4.51 -7.28 3.17
CA ARG A 32 4.98 -8.40 2.33
C ARG A 32 4.74 -8.04 0.87
N PHE A 33 5.72 -7.41 0.24
CA PHE A 33 5.68 -7.13 -1.19
C PHE A 33 6.02 -8.39 -1.99
N ARG A 34 5.56 -8.47 -3.24
CA ARG A 34 5.80 -9.65 -4.10
C ARG A 34 7.28 -9.95 -4.36
N THR A 35 8.10 -8.90 -4.48
CA THR A 35 9.53 -9.00 -4.75
C THR A 35 10.31 -8.48 -3.54
N PRO A 36 10.46 -9.28 -2.46
CA PRO A 36 11.00 -8.78 -1.19
C PRO A 36 12.41 -8.20 -1.33
N ASP A 37 13.27 -8.84 -2.14
CA ASP A 37 14.68 -8.43 -2.31
C ASP A 37 14.84 -7.09 -3.02
N SER A 38 13.93 -6.76 -3.92
CA SER A 38 13.96 -5.52 -4.72
C SER A 38 12.84 -4.54 -4.37
N ALA A 39 12.03 -4.83 -3.35
CA ALA A 39 10.80 -4.09 -3.03
C ALA A 39 11.06 -2.60 -2.82
N GLN A 40 12.15 -2.25 -2.13
CA GLN A 40 12.48 -0.86 -1.82
C GLN A 40 12.70 -0.02 -3.09
N TYR A 41 13.47 -0.55 -4.05
CA TYR A 41 13.76 0.13 -5.32
C TYR A 41 12.56 0.09 -6.28
N MET A 42 11.86 -1.03 -6.32
CA MET A 42 10.69 -1.22 -7.17
C MET A 42 9.54 -0.30 -6.75
N ASN A 43 9.28 -0.18 -5.45
CA ASN A 43 8.22 0.71 -4.95
C ASN A 43 8.53 2.17 -5.30
N GLN A 44 9.79 2.59 -5.18
CA GLN A 44 10.20 3.94 -5.57
C GLN A 44 10.04 4.16 -7.08
N PHE A 45 10.41 3.17 -7.91
CA PHE A 45 10.24 3.23 -9.35
C PHE A 45 8.77 3.38 -9.75
N ILE A 46 7.89 2.54 -9.18
CA ILE A 46 6.46 2.57 -9.47
C ILE A 46 5.85 3.93 -9.07
N VAL A 47 6.20 4.44 -7.89
CA VAL A 47 5.70 5.74 -7.44
C VAL A 47 6.18 6.87 -8.37
N ASN A 48 7.46 6.88 -8.73
CA ASN A 48 8.00 7.91 -9.64
C ASN A 48 7.34 7.84 -11.03
N ALA A 49 7.09 6.63 -11.55
CA ALA A 49 6.40 6.45 -12.82
C ALA A 49 4.95 6.96 -12.80
N SER A 50 4.29 6.96 -11.63
CA SER A 50 2.91 7.45 -11.49
C SER A 50 2.79 8.98 -11.43
N LEU A 51 3.89 9.73 -11.32
CA LEU A 51 3.86 11.19 -11.14
C LEU A 51 3.29 11.93 -12.33
N ASP A 52 3.57 11.46 -13.54
CA ASP A 52 3.05 12.06 -14.77
C ASP A 52 1.51 12.02 -14.79
N ILE A 53 0.93 10.90 -14.33
CA ILE A 53 -0.53 10.72 -14.22
C ILE A 53 -1.11 11.61 -13.11
N VAL A 54 -0.40 11.78 -11.98
CA VAL A 54 -0.79 12.75 -10.93
C VAL A 54 -0.83 14.16 -11.50
N GLU A 55 0.15 14.53 -12.34
CA GLU A 55 0.25 15.86 -12.93
C GLU A 55 -0.85 16.14 -13.96
N GLU A 56 -1.29 15.13 -14.70
CA GLU A 56 -2.43 15.27 -15.61
C GLU A 56 -3.77 15.36 -14.84
N THR A 57 -3.95 14.48 -13.84
CA THR A 57 -5.21 14.39 -13.08
C THR A 57 -5.47 15.60 -12.17
N GLN A 58 -4.44 16.29 -11.68
CA GLN A 58 -4.63 17.50 -10.87
C GLN A 58 -5.32 18.65 -11.62
N TRP A 59 -5.21 18.70 -12.96
CA TRP A 59 -5.83 19.76 -13.76
C TRP A 59 -7.30 19.48 -14.10
N THR A 60 -7.73 18.23 -13.93
CA THR A 60 -9.10 17.79 -14.21
C THR A 60 -9.93 17.63 -12.95
N ASN A 61 -9.30 17.44 -11.79
CA ASN A 61 -9.95 17.17 -10.51
C ASN A 61 -9.64 18.25 -9.45
N GLY A 62 -10.68 18.92 -8.94
CA GLY A 62 -10.54 19.92 -7.88
C GLY A 62 -10.51 19.36 -6.44
N ALA A 63 -10.69 18.04 -6.26
CA ALA A 63 -10.61 17.41 -4.96
C ALA A 63 -9.16 17.10 -4.56
N LEU A 64 -8.85 17.21 -3.26
CA LEU A 64 -7.52 16.85 -2.73
C LEU A 64 -7.21 15.36 -2.90
N TYR A 65 -8.22 14.50 -2.75
CA TYR A 65 -8.06 13.06 -2.89
C TYR A 65 -8.40 12.61 -4.32
N LEU A 66 -7.40 12.15 -5.06
CA LEU A 66 -7.52 11.73 -6.46
C LEU A 66 -7.94 10.26 -6.61
N LYS A 67 -8.21 9.57 -5.51
CA LYS A 67 -8.58 8.15 -5.47
C LYS A 67 -7.50 7.27 -6.07
N HIS A 68 -7.90 6.22 -6.76
CA HIS A 68 -7.03 5.37 -7.54
C HIS A 68 -6.67 6.06 -8.86
N ILE A 69 -5.38 6.23 -9.11
CA ILE A 69 -4.87 6.94 -10.29
C ILE A 69 -4.22 6.02 -11.32
N ASP A 70 -3.59 4.93 -10.87
CA ASP A 70 -2.82 4.05 -11.74
C ASP A 70 -2.67 2.66 -11.13
N THR A 71 -2.52 1.66 -11.98
CA THR A 71 -2.22 0.27 -11.61
C THR A 71 -0.96 -0.16 -12.35
N TYR A 72 0.00 -0.73 -11.62
CA TYR A 72 1.16 -1.38 -12.20
C TYR A 72 0.96 -2.91 -12.23
N PRO A 73 0.63 -3.49 -13.40
CA PRO A 73 0.21 -4.89 -13.50
C PRO A 73 1.24 -5.93 -13.04
N PRO A 74 2.56 -5.81 -13.33
CA PRO A 74 3.53 -6.86 -13.01
C PRO A 74 3.60 -7.23 -11.52
N THR A 75 3.38 -6.27 -10.62
CA THR A 75 3.31 -6.54 -9.18
C THR A 75 1.90 -6.42 -8.61
N THR A 76 0.89 -6.17 -9.45
CA THR A 76 -0.49 -5.89 -9.04
C THR A 76 -0.55 -4.75 -8.00
N SER A 77 0.24 -3.71 -8.24
CA SER A 77 0.31 -2.54 -7.37
C SER A 77 -0.74 -1.54 -7.79
N TYR A 78 -1.48 -1.04 -6.82
CA TYR A 78 -2.46 0.02 -7.03
C TYR A 78 -1.90 1.30 -6.42
N ILE A 79 -1.99 2.39 -7.17
CA ILE A 79 -1.52 3.70 -6.73
C ILE A 79 -2.71 4.59 -6.43
N SER A 80 -2.69 5.20 -5.25
CA SER A 80 -3.62 6.25 -4.87
C SER A 80 -2.87 7.53 -4.52
N ALA A 81 -3.44 8.67 -4.91
CA ALA A 81 -2.82 9.96 -4.71
C ALA A 81 -3.71 10.92 -3.92
N PHE A 82 -3.05 11.76 -3.12
CA PHE A 82 -3.66 12.87 -2.41
C PHE A 82 -2.78 14.12 -2.63
N LEU A 83 -3.35 15.13 -3.27
CA LEU A 83 -2.68 16.38 -3.58
C LEU A 83 -3.04 17.43 -2.52
N THR A 84 -2.03 18.06 -1.95
CA THR A 84 -2.23 19.18 -1.02
C THR A 84 -2.28 20.51 -1.78
N PRO A 85 -2.93 21.55 -1.22
CA PRO A 85 -2.95 22.88 -1.85
C PRO A 85 -1.57 23.53 -2.04
N SER A 86 -0.56 23.08 -1.29
CA SER A 86 0.83 23.55 -1.42
C SER A 86 1.63 22.81 -2.50
N GLY A 87 0.99 21.93 -3.29
CA GLY A 87 1.64 21.12 -4.32
C GLY A 87 2.42 19.92 -3.79
N THR A 88 2.39 19.66 -2.47
CA THR A 88 2.97 18.43 -1.89
C THR A 88 2.07 17.24 -2.24
N ARG A 89 2.67 16.14 -2.68
CA ARG A 89 1.95 14.97 -3.21
C ARG A 89 2.12 13.81 -2.25
N PHE A 90 1.02 13.25 -1.79
CA PHE A 90 0.99 12.06 -0.97
C PHE A 90 0.62 10.88 -1.86
N ILE A 91 1.50 9.88 -1.92
CA ILE A 91 1.31 8.72 -2.79
C ILE A 91 1.32 7.47 -1.93
N LEU A 92 0.30 6.65 -2.11
CA LEU A 92 0.16 5.36 -1.45
C LEU A 92 0.09 4.27 -2.50
N LEU A 93 1.16 3.48 -2.56
CA LEU A 93 1.19 2.21 -3.25
C LEU A 93 0.64 1.14 -2.31
N HIS A 94 -0.31 0.34 -2.78
CA HIS A 94 -0.84 -0.78 -2.03
C HIS A 94 -0.93 -2.04 -2.89
N GLN A 95 -0.52 -3.16 -2.30
CA GLN A 95 -0.53 -4.48 -2.92
C GLN A 95 -1.46 -5.42 -2.15
N PRO A 96 -2.44 -6.05 -2.82
CA PRO A 96 -3.20 -7.17 -2.28
C PRO A 96 -2.29 -8.28 -1.76
N PRO A 97 -2.68 -8.99 -0.68
CA PRO A 97 -1.97 -10.19 -0.26
C PRO A 97 -1.92 -11.19 -1.41
N GLN A 98 -0.81 -11.90 -1.51
CA GLN A 98 -0.76 -13.11 -2.30
C GLN A 98 -1.77 -14.10 -1.71
N LEU A 99 -2.87 -14.33 -2.42
CA LEU A 99 -3.61 -15.57 -2.25
C LEU A 99 -2.60 -16.69 -2.50
N PRO A 100 -2.56 -17.76 -1.68
CA PRO A 100 -1.78 -18.92 -2.05
C PRO A 100 -2.30 -19.36 -3.41
N SER A 101 -1.49 -19.15 -4.44
CA SER A 101 -1.69 -19.86 -5.68
C SER A 101 -1.67 -21.32 -5.25
N SER A 102 -2.77 -22.04 -5.49
CA SER A 102 -2.68 -23.48 -5.64
C SER A 102 -1.58 -23.67 -6.67
N SER A 103 -0.38 -24.02 -6.21
CA SER A 103 0.76 -24.28 -7.06
C SER A 103 0.34 -25.40 -7.99
N ALA A 104 -0.03 -25.05 -9.21
CA ALA A 104 0.12 -25.95 -10.33
C ALA A 104 1.63 -26.22 -10.39
N GLY A 105 2.01 -27.33 -9.75
CA GLY A 105 3.35 -27.89 -9.83
C GLY A 105 3.72 -28.07 -11.30
N GLY A 106 5.00 -27.86 -11.58
CA GLY A 106 5.53 -27.74 -12.93
C GLY A 106 5.18 -28.90 -13.86
N ALA A 107 5.04 -28.56 -15.13
CA ALA A 107 5.13 -29.52 -16.23
C ALA A 107 6.62 -29.88 -16.43
N GLY A 108 7.15 -30.70 -15.52
CA GLY A 108 8.31 -31.55 -15.76
C GLY A 108 7.80 -32.96 -15.98
N ALA A 109 7.92 -33.46 -17.21
CA ALA A 109 7.57 -34.83 -17.56
C ALA A 109 8.36 -35.82 -16.70
N GLY A 110 7.65 -36.58 -15.86
CA GLY A 110 8.23 -37.54 -14.91
C GLY A 110 7.23 -38.63 -14.55
N ILE A 111 7.28 -39.68 -15.35
CA ILE A 111 6.89 -41.09 -15.17
C ILE A 111 6.19 -41.46 -13.84
N ALA A 112 5.01 -42.06 -13.97
CA ALA A 112 4.17 -42.61 -12.93
C ALA A 112 4.86 -43.65 -12.02
N SER A 113 4.56 -43.60 -10.72
CA SER A 113 4.43 -44.83 -9.91
C SER A 113 3.45 -44.62 -8.75
N SER A 114 2.47 -45.51 -8.72
CA SER A 114 1.40 -45.65 -7.75
C SER A 114 1.90 -46.31 -6.47
N THR A 115 1.71 -45.67 -5.31
CA THR A 115 1.45 -46.40 -4.05
C THR A 115 0.50 -45.61 -3.16
N SER A 116 -0.65 -46.24 -2.92
CA SER A 116 -1.70 -45.85 -2.00
C SER A 116 -1.21 -45.82 -0.55
N SER A 117 -1.53 -44.76 0.20
CA SER A 117 -1.62 -44.86 1.65
C SER A 117 -2.84 -44.10 2.15
N LEU A 118 -3.69 -44.85 2.85
CA LEU A 118 -4.95 -44.42 3.44
C LEU A 118 -4.65 -44.02 4.88
N ALA A 119 -4.84 -42.75 5.22
CA ALA A 119 -4.89 -42.31 6.61
C ALA A 119 -5.86 -41.14 6.74
N SER A 120 -7.10 -41.49 7.09
CA SER A 120 -8.13 -40.60 7.58
C SER A 120 -7.83 -40.20 9.02
N THR A 121 -7.45 -38.95 9.26
CA THR A 121 -7.50 -38.33 10.59
C THR A 121 -8.15 -36.96 10.48
N LEU A 122 -9.29 -36.85 11.17
CA LEU A 122 -10.15 -35.68 11.26
C LEU A 122 -9.39 -34.51 11.90
N GLY A 123 -9.15 -33.46 11.13
CA GLY A 123 -8.70 -32.17 11.61
C GLY A 123 -9.47 -31.09 10.86
N ALA A 124 -10.29 -30.34 11.57
CA ALA A 124 -11.18 -29.32 11.04
C ALA A 124 -10.41 -28.29 10.20
N THR A 125 -10.46 -28.43 8.87
CA THR A 125 -10.10 -27.35 7.95
C THR A 125 -11.24 -26.36 7.95
N ALA A 126 -11.12 -25.36 8.82
CA ALA A 126 -11.86 -24.12 8.67
C ALA A 126 -11.60 -23.62 7.24
N THR A 127 -12.57 -23.83 6.36
CA THR A 127 -12.66 -23.15 5.08
C THR A 127 -12.88 -21.69 5.45
N SER A 128 -11.79 -20.95 5.61
CA SER A 128 -11.83 -19.50 5.62
C SER A 128 -12.30 -19.10 4.23
N ARG A 129 -13.63 -19.08 4.05
CA ARG A 129 -14.31 -18.23 3.09
C ARG A 129 -13.83 -16.82 3.42
N ALA A 130 -12.70 -16.42 2.84
CA ALA A 130 -12.27 -15.05 2.85
C ALA A 130 -13.35 -14.30 2.09
N THR A 131 -14.28 -13.73 2.83
CA THR A 131 -15.31 -12.84 2.32
C THR A 131 -14.59 -11.74 1.55
N SER A 132 -14.88 -11.66 0.26
CA SER A 132 -14.37 -10.73 -0.75
C SER A 132 -14.68 -9.24 -0.47
N SER A 133 -15.15 -8.94 0.74
CA SER A 133 -15.52 -7.61 1.26
C SER A 133 -14.60 -7.09 2.36
N SER A 134 -13.57 -7.85 2.77
CA SER A 134 -12.57 -7.34 3.69
C SER A 134 -11.61 -6.38 2.98
N ILE A 135 -11.35 -5.21 3.57
CA ILE A 135 -10.37 -4.21 3.09
C ILE A 135 -9.03 -4.87 2.70
N ALA A 136 -8.68 -5.94 3.41
CA ALA A 136 -7.45 -6.70 3.20
C ALA A 136 -7.37 -7.46 1.86
N ALA A 137 -8.48 -7.67 1.13
CA ALA A 137 -8.49 -8.50 -0.08
C ALA A 137 -8.80 -7.74 -1.37
N ASN A 138 -9.58 -6.64 -1.31
CA ASN A 138 -10.00 -5.92 -2.51
C ASN A 138 -9.49 -4.45 -2.52
N PRO A 139 -8.51 -4.13 -3.39
CA PRO A 139 -7.88 -2.80 -3.43
C PRO A 139 -8.79 -1.72 -4.02
N THR A 140 -9.76 -2.08 -4.87
CA THR A 140 -10.68 -1.14 -5.53
C THR A 140 -12.05 -1.06 -4.84
N SER A 141 -12.22 -1.69 -3.67
CA SER A 141 -13.49 -1.63 -2.95
C SER A 141 -13.76 -0.21 -2.42
N PRO A 142 -15.03 0.24 -2.38
CA PRO A 142 -15.39 1.52 -1.80
C PRO A 142 -14.98 1.65 -0.33
N GLN A 143 -14.97 0.56 0.43
CA GLN A 143 -14.50 0.56 1.82
C GLN A 143 -12.99 0.83 1.92
N THR A 144 -12.20 0.22 1.02
CA THR A 144 -10.74 0.47 0.97
C THR A 144 -10.45 1.90 0.56
N GLU A 145 -11.17 2.43 -0.44
CA GLU A 145 -11.01 3.82 -0.87
C GLU A 145 -11.31 4.82 0.26
N GLU A 146 -12.39 4.58 1.01
CA GLU A 146 -12.75 5.39 2.19
C GLU A 146 -11.68 5.32 3.28
N ALA A 147 -11.16 4.14 3.58
CA ALA A 147 -10.09 3.95 4.56
C ALA A 147 -8.81 4.67 4.15
N ILE A 148 -8.42 4.60 2.88
CA ILE A 148 -7.26 5.33 2.33
C ILE A 148 -7.50 6.84 2.44
N ARG A 149 -8.69 7.33 2.13
CA ARG A 149 -9.01 8.76 2.25
C ARG A 149 -8.85 9.24 3.69
N GLN A 150 -9.39 8.51 4.65
CA GLN A 150 -9.30 8.86 6.08
C GLN A 150 -7.85 8.82 6.58
N PHE A 151 -7.06 7.83 6.13
CA PHE A 151 -5.62 7.79 6.38
C PHE A 151 -4.91 9.04 5.83
N MET A 152 -5.14 9.40 4.57
CA MET A 152 -4.49 10.55 3.93
C MET A 152 -4.85 11.86 4.61
N THR A 153 -6.12 12.06 4.98
CA THR A 153 -6.58 13.25 5.70
C THR A 153 -5.93 13.34 7.08
N GLU A 154 -5.85 12.24 7.83
CA GLU A 154 -5.19 12.24 9.15
C GLU A 154 -3.68 12.51 9.02
N VAL A 155 -3.01 11.96 8.00
CA VAL A 155 -1.59 12.26 7.73
C VAL A 155 -1.40 13.71 7.31
N TYR A 156 -2.32 14.29 6.53
CA TYR A 156 -2.28 15.69 6.12
C TYR A 156 -2.31 16.64 7.33
N GLU A 157 -3.21 16.43 8.29
CA GLU A 157 -3.24 17.25 9.50
C GLU A 157 -1.93 17.18 10.30
N ASN A 158 -1.33 15.98 10.40
CA ASN A 158 -0.05 15.80 11.09
C ASN A 158 1.11 16.43 10.30
N TRP A 159 1.05 16.39 8.97
CA TRP A 159 2.03 17.02 8.09
C TRP A 159 1.97 18.53 8.22
N VAL A 160 0.78 19.14 8.18
CA VAL A 160 0.59 20.59 8.39
C VAL A 160 1.22 21.04 9.70
N LYS A 161 0.96 20.33 10.80
CA LYS A 161 1.57 20.66 12.11
C LYS A 161 3.11 20.59 12.09
N THR A 162 3.68 19.71 11.28
CA THR A 162 5.13 19.55 11.16
C THR A 162 5.74 20.68 10.34
N VAL A 163 5.11 21.08 9.23
CA VAL A 163 5.61 22.16 8.35
C VAL A 163 5.33 23.56 8.88
N MET A 164 4.37 23.73 9.79
CA MET A 164 4.12 24.99 10.51
C MET A 164 5.17 25.28 11.60
N SER A 165 6.09 24.35 11.86
CA SER A 165 7.23 24.64 12.74
C SER A 165 8.13 25.70 12.10
N PRO A 166 8.51 26.78 12.81
CA PRO A 166 9.37 27.84 12.25
C PRO A 166 10.77 27.36 11.86
N PHE A 167 11.18 26.17 12.33
CA PHE A 167 12.45 25.55 12.00
C PHE A 167 12.36 24.60 10.79
N TYR A 168 11.16 24.35 10.28
CA TYR A 168 11.00 23.54 9.08
C TYR A 168 11.33 24.37 7.84
N ARG A 169 12.28 23.89 7.04
CA ARG A 169 12.59 24.48 5.73
C ARG A 169 11.83 23.72 4.66
N GLN A 170 11.18 24.44 3.75
CA GLN A 170 10.45 23.85 2.63
C GLN A 170 11.40 22.96 1.80
N GLY A 171 10.96 21.74 1.49
CA GLY A 171 11.76 20.77 0.74
C GLY A 171 12.72 19.92 1.59
N MET A 172 12.81 20.16 2.90
CA MET A 172 13.63 19.34 3.80
C MET A 172 12.94 18.01 4.14
N GLN A 173 13.71 16.93 4.19
CA GLN A 173 13.22 15.62 4.63
C GLN A 173 12.69 15.67 6.06
N ILE A 174 11.57 14.97 6.30
CA ILE A 174 10.93 14.90 7.60
C ILE A 174 11.55 13.76 8.39
N THR A 175 12.50 14.09 9.26
CA THR A 175 13.21 13.13 10.12
C THR A 175 12.59 12.96 11.51
N SER A 176 11.49 13.67 11.79
CA SER A 176 10.85 13.67 13.12
C SER A 176 10.32 12.28 13.51
N PRO A 177 10.78 11.69 14.65
CA PRO A 177 10.28 10.40 15.11
C PRO A 177 8.82 10.48 15.57
N VAL A 178 8.39 11.64 16.08
CA VAL A 178 7.00 11.88 16.49
C VAL A 178 6.08 11.80 15.27
N PHE A 179 6.46 12.46 14.18
CA PHE A 179 5.70 12.40 12.93
C PHE A 179 5.62 10.96 12.40
N ARG A 180 6.74 10.25 12.35
CA ARG A 180 6.78 8.83 11.93
C ARG A 180 5.87 7.95 12.78
N GLY A 181 5.86 8.14 14.09
CA GLY A 181 4.98 7.44 15.02
C GLY A 181 3.50 7.73 14.76
N LYS A 182 3.14 9.00 14.47
CA LYS A 182 1.78 9.39 14.11
C LYS A 182 1.31 8.77 12.80
N VAL A 183 2.15 8.77 11.75
CA VAL A 183 1.81 8.13 10.47
C VAL A 183 1.67 6.61 10.65
N THR A 184 2.52 5.98 11.45
CA THR A 184 2.42 4.55 11.75
C THR A 184 1.12 4.22 12.50
N ALA A 185 0.74 5.05 13.48
CA ALA A 185 -0.51 4.90 14.21
C ALA A 185 -1.75 5.08 13.30
N ALA A 186 -1.73 6.08 12.40
CA ALA A 186 -2.77 6.28 11.40
C ALA A 186 -2.86 5.07 10.44
N GLY A 187 -1.72 4.53 10.02
CA GLY A 187 -1.64 3.31 9.23
C GLY A 187 -2.35 2.15 9.93
N ARG A 188 -2.02 1.86 11.19
CA ARG A 188 -2.68 0.79 11.97
C ARG A 188 -4.18 1.01 12.18
N LYS A 189 -4.60 2.27 12.29
CA LYS A 189 -5.99 2.65 12.57
C LYS A 189 -6.89 2.47 11.35
N TRP A 190 -6.39 2.77 10.16
CA TRP A 190 -7.18 2.82 8.92
C TRP A 190 -6.89 1.68 7.95
N LEU A 191 -5.65 1.20 7.88
CA LEU A 191 -5.14 0.27 6.85
C LEU A 191 -4.71 -1.08 7.44
#